data_AF-A0A3C1URM0-F1
#
_entry.id   AF-A0A3C1URM0-F1
#
_cell.length_a   1.000
_cell.length_b   1.000
_cell.length_c   1.000
_cell.angle_alpha   90.00
_cell.angle_beta   90.00
_cell.angle_gamma   90.00
#
_symmetry.space_group_name_H-M   'P 1'
#
loop_
_entity.id
_entity.type
_entity.pdbx_description
1 polymer ?
#
loop_
_entity_poly.entity_id
_entity_poly.type
_entity_poly.pdbx_seq_one_letter_code
_entity_poly.pdbx_strand_id
1 'polypeptide(L)'
;SQEEIDPYEATIYVDDIELRDEPLIDFAAPSAPRSVIDDFEEYANSEALRDYYSYENSWHPSVTVASIESSAPQGEQCLRLDIDFPSGQYPWGSVRSPVLEPFSLPDEGVITLKMKGDAGLTEVADSGTNFWLSFYDAAGNRMNYITDIAPVISDDWTTLTINMDDFGDTSTIDTGNLVQWRILVEGWAEANPALSGSFFVDDIRVSTLEMQQPVLTAFMEEQSVRVQMSQLTQGSEYELLMSDNLSEWTVVTSIVADADTATHLANPDQKMAFYQLIEKP
;
A
#
# COMPACT_ATOMS: atom_id res chain seq x y z
N SER A 1 -23.03 40.52 31.43
CA SER A 1 -23.82 41.11 30.34
C SER A 1 -23.14 40.71 29.04
N GLN A 2 -23.83 39.97 28.17
CA GLN A 2 -23.37 39.81 26.79
C GLN A 2 -23.83 41.06 26.05
N GLU A 3 -22.90 41.84 25.51
CA GLU A 3 -23.24 42.93 24.59
C GLU A 3 -23.86 42.33 23.33
N GLU A 4 -24.99 42.89 22.91
CA GLU A 4 -25.66 42.56 21.67
C GLU A 4 -24.75 43.03 20.52
N ILE A 5 -24.31 42.09 19.67
CA ILE A 5 -23.49 42.43 18.51
C ILE A 5 -24.43 43.05 17.47
N ASP A 6 -24.22 44.32 17.16
CA ASP A 6 -24.98 45.02 16.12
C ASP A 6 -24.87 44.27 14.78
N PRO A 7 -25.98 44.13 14.02
CA PRO A 7 -25.95 43.47 12.72
C PRO A 7 -25.05 44.25 11.76
N TYR A 8 -24.04 43.56 11.22
CA TYR A 8 -23.14 44.10 10.20
C TYR A 8 -23.63 43.71 8.81
N GLU A 9 -23.75 44.70 7.93
CA GLU A 9 -23.94 44.47 6.49
C GLU A 9 -22.59 44.41 5.81
N ALA A 10 -22.34 43.33 5.06
CA ALA A 10 -21.19 43.22 4.16
C ALA A 10 -21.68 43.21 2.72
N THR A 11 -21.12 44.08 1.87
CA THR A 11 -21.32 44.03 0.42
C THR A 11 -20.17 43.24 -0.20
N ILE A 12 -20.48 42.07 -0.77
CA ILE A 12 -19.53 41.30 -1.56
C ILE A 12 -19.66 41.75 -3.01
N TYR A 13 -18.58 42.30 -3.56
CA TYR A 13 -18.46 42.56 -4.98
C TYR A 13 -17.82 41.35 -5.63
N VAL A 14 -18.59 40.65 -6.47
CA VAL A 14 -18.10 39.55 -7.30
C VAL A 14 -17.94 40.10 -8.71
N ASP A 15 -16.75 39.97 -9.27
CA ASP A 15 -16.42 40.34 -10.65
C ASP A 15 -15.77 39.13 -11.33
N ASP A 16 -15.95 38.99 -12.64
CA ASP A 16 -15.47 37.88 -13.47
C ASP A 16 -15.73 36.47 -12.92
N ILE A 17 -16.96 35.97 -13.12
CA ILE A 17 -17.26 34.53 -12.97
C ILE A 17 -16.96 33.85 -14.31
N GLU A 18 -15.82 33.17 -14.40
CA GLU A 18 -15.49 32.30 -15.54
C GLU A 18 -15.81 30.84 -15.22
N LEU A 19 -16.57 30.20 -16.10
CA LEU A 19 -16.68 28.73 -16.16
C LEU A 19 -15.56 28.24 -17.07
N ARG A 20 -14.54 27.61 -16.48
CA ARG A 20 -13.46 26.94 -17.21
C ARG A 20 -13.76 25.45 -17.33
N ASP A 21 -13.37 24.86 -18.45
CA ASP A 21 -13.34 23.41 -18.67
C ASP A 21 -11.98 22.79 -18.30
N GLU A 22 -10.96 23.62 -18.09
CA GLU A 22 -9.63 23.24 -17.61
C GLU A 22 -9.46 23.54 -16.10
N PRO A 23 -8.84 22.62 -15.32
CA PRO A 23 -8.57 22.83 -13.90
C PRO A 23 -7.75 24.10 -13.62
N LEU A 24 -7.94 24.71 -12.44
CA LEU A 24 -7.15 25.87 -11.98
C LEU A 24 -5.65 25.57 -11.78
N ILE A 25 -5.29 24.29 -11.77
CA ILE A 25 -3.91 23.81 -11.60
C ILE A 25 -3.51 23.08 -12.87
N ASP A 26 -2.55 23.64 -13.59
CA ASP A 26 -1.98 23.05 -14.80
C ASP A 26 -0.73 22.26 -14.37
N PHE A 27 -0.92 20.98 -14.08
CA PHE A 27 0.19 20.10 -13.74
C PHE A 27 1.04 19.83 -14.99
N ALA A 28 2.33 19.60 -14.79
CA ALA A 28 3.17 19.17 -15.89
C ALA A 28 2.66 17.83 -16.45
N ALA A 29 2.97 17.54 -17.71
CA ALA A 29 2.64 16.23 -18.27
C ALA A 29 3.15 15.11 -17.34
N PRO A 30 2.31 14.09 -17.05
CA PRO A 30 2.65 13.09 -16.06
C PRO A 30 3.89 12.31 -16.46
N SER A 31 4.70 11.99 -15.46
CA SER A 31 5.86 11.11 -15.58
C SER A 31 5.44 9.65 -15.77
N ALA A 32 6.38 8.79 -16.12
CA ALA A 32 6.10 7.36 -16.24
C ALA A 32 5.70 6.76 -14.88
N PRO A 33 4.78 5.77 -14.86
CA PRO A 33 4.42 5.09 -13.63
C PRO A 33 5.61 4.28 -13.11
N ARG A 34 5.73 4.21 -11.79
CA ARG A 34 6.77 3.43 -11.10
C ARG A 34 6.15 2.19 -10.48
N SER A 35 6.42 1.01 -11.03
CA SER A 35 5.81 -0.24 -10.58
C SER A 35 6.30 -0.73 -9.22
N VAL A 36 7.54 -0.42 -8.86
CA VAL A 36 8.13 -0.73 -7.54
C VAL A 36 8.62 0.57 -6.93
N ILE A 37 7.99 0.99 -5.83
CA ILE A 37 8.42 2.16 -5.07
C ILE A 37 9.69 1.80 -4.31
N ASP A 38 9.63 0.75 -3.50
CA ASP A 38 10.78 0.12 -2.84
C ASP A 38 10.40 -1.32 -2.39
N ASP A 39 11.26 -2.29 -2.72
CA ASP A 39 11.19 -3.69 -2.27
C ASP A 39 12.31 -4.05 -1.28
N PHE A 40 13.14 -3.08 -0.91
CA PHE A 40 14.23 -3.18 0.06
C PHE A 40 15.38 -4.14 -0.31
N GLU A 41 15.42 -4.68 -1.53
CA GLU A 41 16.43 -5.66 -1.94
C GLU A 41 17.76 -5.04 -2.39
N GLU A 42 17.75 -3.77 -2.79
CA GLU A 42 18.95 -3.11 -3.34
C GLU A 42 19.95 -2.64 -2.26
N TYR A 43 19.57 -2.70 -0.99
CA TYR A 43 20.41 -2.21 0.11
C TYR A 43 21.42 -3.28 0.55
N ALA A 44 22.72 -2.97 0.45
CA ALA A 44 23.77 -3.93 0.78
C ALA A 44 23.80 -4.32 2.28
N ASN A 45 23.32 -3.45 3.17
CA ASN A 45 23.24 -3.64 4.61
C ASN A 45 22.41 -2.52 5.26
N SER A 46 22.10 -2.66 6.55
CA SER A 46 21.35 -1.65 7.32
C SER A 46 22.02 -0.28 7.37
N GLU A 47 23.34 -0.15 7.21
CA GLU A 47 23.99 1.18 7.14
C GLU A 47 23.64 1.87 5.83
N ALA A 48 23.72 1.18 4.70
CA ALA A 48 23.32 1.71 3.39
C ALA A 48 21.84 2.12 3.36
N LEU A 49 20.96 1.32 3.98
CA LEU A 49 19.54 1.67 4.12
C LEU A 49 19.38 2.95 4.95
N ARG A 50 20.03 3.05 6.11
CA ARG A 50 19.93 4.25 6.96
C ARG A 50 20.49 5.51 6.31
N ASP A 51 21.53 5.40 5.49
CA ASP A 51 22.12 6.51 4.76
C ASP A 51 21.23 7.01 3.60
N TYR A 52 20.39 6.12 3.06
CA TYR A 52 19.44 6.46 2.00
C TYR A 52 18.25 7.27 2.53
N TYR A 53 17.71 6.86 3.69
CA TYR A 53 16.52 7.48 4.28
C TYR A 53 16.84 8.66 5.19
N SER A 54 15.92 9.63 5.19
CA SER A 54 15.88 10.70 6.20
C SER A 54 14.87 10.37 7.29
N TYR A 55 15.14 10.84 8.51
CA TYR A 55 14.32 10.56 9.69
C TYR A 55 13.58 11.83 10.09
N GLU A 56 12.25 11.74 10.13
CA GLU A 56 11.40 12.77 10.71
C GLU A 56 10.70 12.12 11.92
N ASN A 57 10.76 12.76 13.08
CA ASN A 57 10.14 12.28 14.30
C ASN A 57 9.27 13.36 14.91
N SER A 58 8.38 12.95 15.81
CA SER A 58 7.53 13.91 16.54
C SER A 58 8.37 14.92 17.34
N TRP A 59 7.73 16.03 17.73
CA TRP A 59 8.38 17.02 18.60
C TRP A 59 8.79 16.41 19.96
N HIS A 60 8.04 15.42 20.43
CA HIS A 60 8.49 14.55 21.52
C HIS A 60 9.60 13.65 20.98
N PRO A 61 10.75 13.47 21.66
CA PRO A 61 11.97 12.93 21.07
C PRO A 61 11.89 11.42 20.84
N SER A 62 10.99 11.00 19.96
CA SER A 62 10.97 9.65 19.42
C SER A 62 12.30 9.40 18.74
N VAL A 63 12.82 8.21 18.94
CA VAL A 63 14.03 7.75 18.25
C VAL A 63 13.58 6.68 17.29
N THR A 64 13.98 6.83 16.03
CA THR A 64 13.62 5.89 14.96
C THR A 64 14.88 5.38 14.33
N VAL A 65 14.96 4.07 14.15
CA VAL A 65 16.10 3.39 13.55
C VAL A 65 15.58 2.42 12.50
N ALA A 66 16.00 2.65 11.25
CA ALA A 66 15.73 1.72 10.17
C ALA A 66 16.84 0.67 10.06
N SER A 67 16.48 -0.54 9.67
CA SER A 67 17.41 -1.63 9.42
C SER A 67 16.83 -2.64 8.43
N ILE A 68 17.71 -3.46 7.84
CA ILE A 68 17.30 -4.60 7.03
C ILE A 68 17.03 -5.79 7.95
N GLU A 69 15.93 -6.48 7.71
CA GLU A 69 15.57 -7.76 8.32
C GLU A 69 15.38 -8.82 7.24
N SER A 70 15.91 -10.03 7.44
CA SER A 70 15.94 -11.10 6.43
C SER A 70 14.71 -12.01 6.44
N SER A 71 13.66 -11.65 7.17
CA SER A 71 12.41 -12.43 7.30
C SER A 71 11.27 -11.80 6.51
N ALA A 72 11.59 -11.42 5.26
CA ALA A 72 10.68 -10.76 4.36
C ALA A 72 9.63 -11.73 3.79
N PRO A 73 8.36 -11.29 3.64
CA PRO A 73 7.29 -12.06 3.02
C PRO A 73 7.36 -12.04 1.49
N GLN A 74 8.17 -11.17 0.89
CA GLN A 74 8.57 -11.17 -0.51
C GLN A 74 10.08 -10.96 -0.59
N GLY A 75 10.78 -11.64 -1.51
CA GLY A 75 12.23 -11.46 -1.64
C GLY A 75 13.03 -12.02 -0.46
N GLU A 76 14.17 -11.39 -0.17
CA GLU A 76 15.09 -11.76 0.91
C GLU A 76 15.13 -10.73 2.05
N GLN A 77 14.72 -9.49 1.81
CA GLN A 77 14.93 -8.35 2.70
C GLN A 77 13.67 -7.51 2.87
N CYS A 78 13.46 -7.01 4.09
CA CYS A 78 12.42 -6.03 4.36
C CYS A 78 12.95 -4.90 5.23
N LEU A 79 12.23 -3.77 5.24
CA LEU A 79 12.46 -2.69 6.18
C LEU A 79 11.97 -3.09 7.57
N ARG A 80 12.85 -3.03 8.56
CA ARG A 80 12.49 -2.98 9.98
C ARG A 80 12.67 -1.55 10.50
N LEU A 81 11.64 -1.02 11.12
CA LEU A 81 11.59 0.29 11.75
C LEU A 81 11.39 0.11 13.26
N ASP A 82 12.47 0.30 14.02
CA ASP A 82 12.39 0.34 15.48
C ASP A 82 12.11 1.78 15.92
N ILE A 83 11.07 1.97 16.74
CA ILE A 83 10.66 3.29 17.24
C ILE A 83 10.58 3.25 18.77
N ASP A 84 11.31 4.16 19.41
CA ASP A 84 11.13 4.49 20.81
C ASP A 84 10.06 5.58 20.94
N PHE A 85 8.90 5.25 21.51
CA PHE A 85 7.81 6.18 21.77
C PHE A 85 7.98 6.80 23.17
N PRO A 86 8.42 8.07 23.29
CA PRO A 86 8.56 8.74 24.57
C PRO A 86 7.19 9.00 25.19
N SER A 87 7.18 9.36 26.47
CA SER A 87 5.94 9.81 27.09
C SER A 87 5.41 11.10 26.48
N GLY A 88 4.13 11.13 26.13
CA GLY A 88 3.52 12.25 25.44
C GLY A 88 2.24 11.87 24.71
N GLN A 89 1.74 12.82 23.91
CA GLN A 89 0.52 12.67 23.14
C GLN A 89 0.87 12.32 21.69
N TYR A 90 0.47 11.14 21.23
CA TYR A 90 0.71 10.63 19.88
C TYR A 90 2.16 10.79 19.39
N PRO A 91 3.17 10.27 20.14
CA PRO A 91 4.53 10.23 19.63
C PRO A 91 4.59 9.43 18.34
N TRP A 92 5.40 9.86 17.38
CA TRP A 92 5.54 9.16 16.09
C TRP A 92 6.99 9.16 15.62
N GLY A 93 7.28 8.20 14.76
CA GLY A 93 8.58 8.03 14.11
C GLY A 93 8.38 7.67 12.63
N SER A 94 9.31 8.09 11.78
CA SER A 94 9.18 7.88 10.33
C SER A 94 10.50 7.81 9.59
N VAL A 95 10.45 7.21 8.39
CA VAL A 95 11.49 7.31 7.37
C VAL A 95 10.90 7.91 6.10
N ARG A 96 11.65 8.82 5.49
CA ARG A 96 11.28 9.50 4.25
C ARG A 96 12.37 9.31 3.20
N SER A 97 11.95 8.92 2.00
CA SER A 97 12.84 8.71 0.86
C SER A 97 13.60 10.00 0.48
N PRO A 98 14.77 9.90 -0.17
CA PRO A 98 15.35 11.06 -0.85
C PRO A 98 14.44 11.51 -1.99
N VAL A 99 14.69 12.71 -2.52
CA VAL A 99 14.02 13.17 -3.75
C VAL A 99 14.46 12.26 -4.89
N LEU A 100 13.48 11.61 -5.51
CA LEU A 100 13.64 10.69 -6.63
C LEU A 100 13.38 11.43 -7.96
N GLU A 101 13.73 10.75 -9.05
CA GLU A 101 13.19 11.14 -10.36
C GLU A 101 11.64 11.08 -10.32
N PRO A 102 10.95 12.06 -10.92
CA PRO A 102 9.49 12.11 -10.91
C PRO A 102 8.84 10.82 -11.44
N PHE A 103 7.78 10.39 -10.77
CA PHE A 103 6.97 9.24 -11.17
C PHE A 103 5.48 9.55 -11.00
N SER A 104 4.64 8.86 -11.76
CA SER A 104 3.19 8.96 -11.60
C SER A 104 2.62 7.82 -10.75
N LEU A 105 1.59 8.15 -9.98
CA LEU A 105 0.57 7.21 -9.55
C LEU A 105 -0.62 7.37 -10.49
N PRO A 106 -0.94 6.38 -11.34
CA PRO A 106 -2.11 6.42 -12.19
C PRO A 106 -3.40 6.53 -11.38
N ASP A 107 -4.44 7.17 -11.92
CA ASP A 107 -5.74 7.31 -11.24
C ASP A 107 -6.37 5.94 -10.89
N GLU A 108 -6.23 4.97 -11.81
CA GLU A 108 -6.63 3.57 -11.60
C GLU A 108 -5.50 2.74 -10.94
N GLY A 109 -4.55 3.40 -10.31
CA GLY A 109 -3.43 2.80 -9.60
C GLY A 109 -3.86 2.22 -8.26
N VAL A 110 -3.48 0.97 -8.02
CA VAL A 110 -3.51 0.30 -6.74
C VAL A 110 -2.10 0.13 -6.23
N ILE A 111 -1.90 0.61 -5.00
CA ILE A 111 -0.68 0.44 -4.26
C ILE A 111 -0.87 -0.76 -3.35
N THR A 112 0.09 -1.68 -3.38
CA THR A 112 0.17 -2.78 -2.43
C THR A 112 1.43 -2.64 -1.61
N LEU A 113 1.34 -2.97 -0.32
CA LEU A 113 2.52 -3.18 0.52
C LEU A 113 2.21 -4.25 1.57
N LYS A 114 3.24 -4.92 2.05
CA LYS A 114 3.14 -5.88 3.14
C LYS A 114 3.61 -5.21 4.42
N MET A 115 2.84 -5.34 5.50
CA MET A 115 3.14 -4.76 6.80
C MET A 115 2.99 -5.80 7.90
N LYS A 116 3.91 -5.77 8.87
CA LYS A 116 3.79 -6.46 10.15
C LYS A 116 4.08 -5.48 11.28
N GLY A 117 3.23 -5.45 12.29
CA GLY A 117 3.33 -4.58 13.46
C GLY A 117 3.93 -5.27 14.68
N ASP A 118 3.63 -4.70 15.86
CA ASP A 118 4.12 -5.18 17.14
C ASP A 118 2.95 -5.50 18.10
N ALA A 119 2.68 -6.79 18.29
CA ALA A 119 1.65 -7.26 19.20
C ALA A 119 1.87 -6.87 20.67
N GLY A 120 3.10 -6.49 21.05
CA GLY A 120 3.43 -5.95 22.36
C GLY A 120 2.73 -4.62 22.67
N LEU A 121 2.22 -3.92 21.66
CA LEU A 121 1.54 -2.64 21.80
C LEU A 121 0.01 -2.76 21.99
N THR A 122 -0.55 -3.97 21.93
CA THR A 122 -2.01 -4.21 21.97
C THR A 122 -2.72 -3.55 23.15
N GLU A 123 -2.11 -3.54 24.34
CA GLU A 123 -2.72 -3.01 25.57
C GLU A 123 -2.72 -1.48 25.65
N VAL A 124 -1.90 -0.80 24.85
CA VAL A 124 -1.74 0.66 24.88
C VAL A 124 -2.27 1.36 23.64
N ALA A 125 -2.34 0.64 22.52
CA ALA A 125 -2.76 1.19 21.26
C ALA A 125 -4.23 1.64 21.30
N ASP A 126 -4.51 2.77 20.65
CA ASP A 126 -5.84 3.37 20.57
C ASP A 126 -6.21 3.72 19.12
N SER A 127 -7.35 4.40 18.91
CA SER A 127 -7.82 4.76 17.57
C SER A 127 -6.93 5.76 16.82
N GLY A 128 -5.90 6.32 17.46
CA GLY A 128 -4.87 7.15 16.82
C GLY A 128 -3.53 6.43 16.63
N THR A 129 -3.42 5.16 17.06
CA THR A 129 -2.25 4.32 16.78
C THR A 129 -2.32 3.74 15.38
N ASN A 130 -1.69 4.42 14.41
CA ASN A 130 -1.94 4.18 12.99
C ASN A 130 -0.63 4.11 12.19
N PHE A 131 -0.66 3.39 11.08
CA PHE A 131 0.37 3.43 10.04
C PHE A 131 -0.01 4.45 8.97
N TRP A 132 0.98 5.17 8.47
CA TRP A 132 0.83 6.19 7.45
C TRP A 132 1.76 5.91 6.27
N LEU A 133 1.19 5.89 5.07
CA LEU A 133 1.93 5.98 3.81
C LEU A 133 1.66 7.35 3.19
N SER A 134 2.71 8.13 2.97
CA SER A 134 2.60 9.44 2.34
C SER A 134 3.36 9.49 1.02
N PHE A 135 2.83 10.20 0.03
CA PHE A 135 3.55 10.60 -1.19
C PHE A 135 3.58 12.12 -1.32
N TYR A 136 4.64 12.65 -1.91
CA TYR A 136 4.86 14.09 -2.08
C TYR A 136 5.13 14.45 -3.54
N ASP A 137 4.55 15.56 -3.98
CA ASP A 137 4.92 16.21 -5.24
C ASP A 137 6.15 17.12 -5.07
N ALA A 138 6.64 17.68 -6.17
CA ALA A 138 7.80 18.57 -6.17
C ALA A 138 7.55 19.91 -5.44
N ALA A 139 6.29 20.30 -5.23
CA ALA A 139 5.92 21.48 -4.45
C ALA A 139 5.87 21.19 -2.94
N GLY A 140 5.99 19.92 -2.53
CA GLY A 140 5.91 19.49 -1.15
C GLY A 140 4.48 19.29 -0.64
N ASN A 141 3.48 19.33 -1.52
CA ASN A 141 2.13 18.88 -1.17
C ASN A 141 2.17 17.37 -0.94
N ARG A 142 1.31 16.87 -0.06
CA ARG A 142 1.32 15.45 0.31
C ARG A 142 -0.06 14.85 0.43
N MET A 143 -0.16 13.60 0.00
CA MET A 143 -1.31 12.72 0.23
C MET A 143 -0.93 11.73 1.33
N ASN A 144 -1.90 11.30 2.13
CA ASN A 144 -1.69 10.32 3.18
C ASN A 144 -2.77 9.27 3.10
N TYR A 145 -2.35 8.01 3.10
CA TYR A 145 -3.17 6.87 3.47
C TYR A 145 -2.86 6.55 4.93
N ILE A 146 -3.90 6.29 5.72
CA ILE A 146 -3.80 6.05 7.16
C ILE A 146 -4.60 4.78 7.47
N THR A 147 -3.96 3.81 8.11
CA THR A 147 -4.64 2.57 8.52
C THR A 147 -5.47 2.77 9.78
N ASP A 148 -6.39 1.85 10.04
CA ASP A 148 -6.84 1.59 11.42
C ASP A 148 -5.71 0.96 12.26
N ILE A 149 -5.99 0.70 13.53
CA ILE A 149 -5.05 0.13 14.51
C ILE A 149 -4.54 -1.28 14.16
N ALA A 150 -5.34 -2.11 13.50
CA ALA A 150 -5.08 -3.56 13.41
C ALA A 150 -3.72 -3.94 12.79
N PRO A 151 -3.27 -3.34 11.67
CA PRO A 151 -1.95 -3.63 11.10
C PRO A 151 -0.77 -3.25 12.01
N VAL A 152 -0.94 -2.25 12.89
CA VAL A 152 0.12 -1.74 13.76
C VAL A 152 0.39 -2.67 14.94
N ILE A 153 -0.62 -3.41 15.40
CA ILE A 153 -0.54 -4.32 16.55
C ILE A 153 -0.54 -5.80 16.16
N SER A 154 -0.52 -6.12 14.86
CA SER A 154 -0.48 -7.51 14.39
C SER A 154 0.96 -8.00 14.30
N ASP A 155 1.27 -9.18 14.84
CA ASP A 155 2.55 -9.87 14.62
C ASP A 155 2.55 -10.77 13.39
N ASP A 156 1.46 -10.77 12.61
CA ASP A 156 1.36 -11.42 11.31
C ASP A 156 1.59 -10.42 10.18
N TRP A 157 2.06 -10.92 9.04
CA TRP A 157 2.15 -10.11 7.82
C TRP A 157 0.76 -9.89 7.24
N THR A 158 0.46 -8.64 6.93
CA THR A 158 -0.80 -8.20 6.32
C THR A 158 -0.50 -7.48 5.01
N THR A 159 -1.24 -7.78 3.95
CA THR A 159 -1.17 -7.03 2.70
C THR A 159 -2.15 -5.88 2.76
N LEU A 160 -1.65 -4.65 2.69
CA LEU A 160 -2.46 -3.45 2.51
C LEU A 160 -2.66 -3.23 1.01
N THR A 161 -3.91 -3.05 0.60
CA THR A 161 -4.30 -2.70 -0.78
C THR A 161 -4.94 -1.33 -0.74
N ILE A 162 -4.36 -0.38 -1.46
CA ILE A 162 -4.65 1.05 -1.32
C ILE A 162 -4.99 1.60 -2.71
N ASN A 163 -6.21 2.08 -2.87
CA ASN A 163 -6.66 2.77 -4.06
C ASN A 163 -6.42 4.28 -3.91
N MET A 164 -6.49 5.02 -5.01
CA MET A 164 -6.37 6.48 -4.98
C MET A 164 -7.42 7.15 -4.07
N ASP A 165 -8.63 6.60 -4.00
CA ASP A 165 -9.72 7.10 -3.13
C ASP A 165 -9.47 6.87 -1.64
N ASP A 166 -8.54 5.99 -1.27
CA ASP A 166 -8.18 5.72 0.14
C ASP A 166 -7.21 6.78 0.68
N PHE A 167 -6.56 7.54 -0.21
CA PHE A 167 -5.86 8.74 0.19
C PHE A 167 -6.87 9.85 0.49
N GLY A 168 -6.56 10.70 1.47
CA GLY A 168 -7.39 11.87 1.79
C GLY A 168 -7.48 12.87 0.62
N ASP A 169 -7.68 14.16 0.90
CA ASP A 169 -7.78 15.16 -0.17
C ASP A 169 -6.52 15.22 -1.05
N THR A 170 -6.66 14.80 -2.32
CA THR A 170 -5.60 14.80 -3.34
C THR A 170 -5.68 15.97 -4.31
N SER A 171 -6.68 16.86 -4.17
CA SER A 171 -7.01 17.89 -5.17
C SER A 171 -5.91 18.92 -5.45
N THR A 172 -4.92 19.01 -4.57
CA THR A 172 -3.81 19.97 -4.65
C THR A 172 -2.47 19.34 -5.03
N ILE A 173 -2.45 18.02 -5.30
CA ILE A 173 -1.22 17.24 -5.45
C ILE A 173 -1.05 16.84 -6.91
N ASP A 174 0.17 17.01 -7.43
CA ASP A 174 0.54 16.47 -8.74
C ASP A 174 0.81 14.95 -8.64
N THR A 175 -0.23 14.13 -8.66
CA THR A 175 -0.11 12.66 -8.66
C THR A 175 0.61 12.12 -9.90
N GLY A 176 0.70 12.94 -10.96
CA GLY A 176 1.47 12.64 -12.17
C GLY A 176 2.98 12.83 -12.01
N ASN A 177 3.43 13.60 -11.01
CA ASN A 177 4.84 13.95 -10.82
C ASN A 177 5.24 13.95 -9.33
N LEU A 178 5.05 12.81 -8.69
CA LEU A 178 5.52 12.56 -7.33
C LEU A 178 7.02 12.34 -7.30
N VAL A 179 7.67 12.77 -6.23
CA VAL A 179 9.13 12.76 -6.11
C VAL A 179 9.63 12.12 -4.81
N GLN A 180 8.76 11.92 -3.83
CA GLN A 180 9.14 11.32 -2.55
C GLN A 180 7.98 10.55 -1.93
N TRP A 181 8.33 9.68 -0.99
CA TRP A 181 7.38 8.97 -0.15
C TRP A 181 7.88 8.83 1.29
N ARG A 182 6.98 8.52 2.22
CA ARG A 182 7.27 8.37 3.65
C ARG A 182 6.43 7.26 4.27
N ILE A 183 7.05 6.51 5.17
CA ILE A 183 6.38 5.62 6.13
C ILE A 183 6.46 6.23 7.51
N LEU A 184 5.33 6.32 8.20
CA LEU A 184 5.26 6.79 9.58
C LEU A 184 4.40 5.83 10.41
N VAL A 185 4.79 5.61 11.67
CA VAL A 185 3.94 4.96 12.67
C VAL A 185 3.68 5.93 13.80
N GLU A 186 2.39 6.16 14.06
CA GLU A 186 1.90 7.00 15.15
C GLU A 186 1.54 6.13 16.35
N GLY A 187 1.94 6.59 17.54
CA GLY A 187 1.62 5.94 18.81
C GLY A 187 0.23 6.32 19.32
N TRP A 188 0.03 6.27 20.63
CA TRP A 188 -1.26 6.47 21.28
C TRP A 188 -1.35 7.81 22.04
N ALA A 189 -2.56 8.17 22.46
CA ALA A 189 -2.88 9.47 23.04
C ALA A 189 -2.10 9.79 24.32
N GLU A 190 -1.76 8.80 25.12
CA GLU A 190 -1.07 9.02 26.39
C GLU A 190 0.00 7.95 26.60
N ALA A 191 1.11 8.07 25.86
CA ALA A 191 2.29 7.24 26.07
C ALA A 191 2.82 7.38 27.50
N ASN A 192 2.51 6.41 28.36
CA ASN A 192 3.01 6.36 29.74
C ASN A 192 2.85 4.94 30.34
N PRO A 193 3.95 4.21 30.61
CA PRO A 193 5.35 4.62 30.41
C PRO A 193 5.72 4.71 28.93
N ALA A 194 6.90 5.28 28.65
CA ALA A 194 7.51 5.18 27.31
C ALA A 194 7.70 3.69 26.95
N LEU A 195 7.42 3.35 25.69
CA LEU A 195 7.56 2.00 25.15
C LEU A 195 8.24 2.06 23.79
N SER A 196 8.71 0.94 23.29
CA SER A 196 9.27 0.82 21.95
C SER A 196 8.48 -0.21 21.16
N GLY A 197 8.46 -0.07 19.83
CA GLY A 197 7.86 -1.05 18.93
C GLY A 197 8.75 -1.31 17.71
N SER A 198 8.62 -2.50 17.14
CA SER A 198 9.26 -2.89 15.88
C SER A 198 8.20 -3.09 14.80
N PHE A 199 8.32 -2.34 13.70
CA PHE A 199 7.40 -2.41 12.58
C PHE A 199 8.15 -2.85 11.32
N PHE A 200 7.51 -3.64 10.48
CA PHE A 200 8.12 -4.19 9.29
C PHE A 200 7.29 -3.82 8.07
N VAL A 201 7.96 -3.41 7.01
CA VAL A 201 7.34 -3.07 5.72
C VAL A 201 8.12 -3.73 4.61
N ASP A 202 7.39 -4.25 3.64
CA ASP A 202 7.97 -4.90 2.47
C ASP A 202 7.13 -4.63 1.22
N ASP A 203 7.80 -4.71 0.08
CA ASP A 203 7.19 -4.82 -1.26
C ASP A 203 6.18 -3.72 -1.62
N ILE A 204 6.60 -2.44 -1.54
CA ILE A 204 5.73 -1.31 -1.91
C ILE A 204 5.67 -1.22 -3.44
N ARG A 205 4.54 -1.62 -4.01
CA ARG A 205 4.33 -1.66 -5.46
C ARG A 205 3.16 -0.78 -5.89
N VAL A 206 3.22 -0.34 -7.14
CA VAL A 206 2.11 0.30 -7.84
C VAL A 206 1.75 -0.59 -9.02
N SER A 207 0.48 -0.94 -9.11
CA SER A 207 -0.10 -1.58 -10.28
C SER A 207 -1.25 -0.71 -10.76
N THR A 208 -1.37 -0.44 -12.05
CA THR A 208 -2.70 -0.05 -12.57
C THR A 208 -3.57 -1.28 -12.39
N LEU A 209 -4.78 -1.16 -11.85
CA LEU A 209 -5.71 -2.24 -11.53
C LEU A 209 -6.19 -3.02 -12.78
N GLU A 210 -5.30 -3.50 -13.64
CA GLU A 210 -5.15 -4.94 -13.70
C GLU A 210 -4.35 -5.32 -12.45
N MET A 211 -5.05 -5.64 -11.34
CA MET A 211 -4.61 -6.82 -10.61
C MET A 211 -4.24 -7.81 -11.71
N GLN A 212 -3.03 -8.35 -11.69
CA GLN A 212 -2.74 -9.54 -12.45
C GLN A 212 -3.66 -10.63 -11.85
N GLN A 213 -4.96 -10.54 -12.15
CA GLN A 213 -5.94 -11.52 -11.80
C GLN A 213 -5.47 -12.73 -12.56
N PRO A 214 -5.27 -13.85 -11.87
CA PRO A 214 -4.80 -15.04 -12.55
C PRO A 214 -5.64 -15.31 -13.79
N VAL A 215 -5.03 -15.20 -14.96
CA VAL A 215 -5.75 -15.32 -16.22
C VAL A 215 -5.87 -16.80 -16.51
N LEU A 216 -7.12 -17.27 -16.61
CA LEU A 216 -7.43 -18.59 -17.13
C LEU A 216 -7.60 -18.52 -18.64
N THR A 217 -6.65 -19.12 -19.36
CA THR A 217 -6.75 -19.32 -20.81
C THR A 217 -6.89 -20.79 -21.11
N ALA A 218 -7.91 -21.17 -21.88
CA ALA A 218 -8.04 -22.52 -22.40
C ALA A 218 -7.48 -22.57 -23.83
N PHE A 219 -6.61 -23.52 -24.12
CA PHE A 219 -6.14 -23.78 -25.48
C PHE A 219 -6.19 -25.26 -25.83
N MET A 220 -6.36 -25.52 -27.13
CA MET A 220 -6.33 -26.88 -27.68
C MET A 220 -4.88 -27.31 -27.86
N GLU A 221 -4.53 -28.44 -27.25
CA GLU A 221 -3.26 -29.14 -27.47
C GLU A 221 -3.59 -30.51 -28.06
N GLU A 222 -3.36 -30.67 -29.36
CA GLU A 222 -3.74 -31.84 -30.16
C GLU A 222 -5.24 -32.18 -30.06
N GLN A 223 -5.60 -33.17 -29.24
CA GLN A 223 -6.99 -33.63 -28.99
C GLN A 223 -7.44 -33.35 -27.55
N SER A 224 -6.70 -32.54 -26.80
CA SER A 224 -6.97 -32.23 -25.40
C SER A 224 -7.09 -30.72 -25.19
N VAL A 225 -7.82 -30.30 -24.15
CA VAL A 225 -7.89 -28.92 -23.71
C VAL A 225 -6.95 -28.76 -22.53
N ARG A 226 -6.06 -27.77 -22.59
CA ARG A 226 -5.22 -27.35 -21.48
C ARG A 226 -5.70 -26.00 -20.97
N VAL A 227 -5.85 -25.90 -19.65
CA VAL A 227 -6.14 -24.66 -18.95
C VAL A 227 -4.81 -24.12 -18.44
N GLN A 228 -4.40 -22.96 -18.91
CA GLN A 228 -3.25 -22.24 -18.40
C GLN A 228 -3.71 -21.17 -17.44
N MET A 229 -3.08 -21.17 -16.28
CA MET A 229 -3.14 -20.15 -15.25
C MET A 229 -1.91 -19.28 -15.46
N SER A 230 -2.10 -18.00 -15.75
CA SER A 230 -0.99 -17.05 -15.92
C SER A 230 -1.11 -15.94 -14.90
N GLN A 231 -0.03 -15.18 -14.73
CA GLN A 231 -0.02 -14.02 -13.83
C GLN A 231 -0.17 -14.44 -12.36
N LEU A 232 0.48 -15.55 -11.98
CA LEU A 232 0.47 -16.06 -10.61
C LEU A 232 1.50 -15.32 -9.75
N THR A 233 1.14 -15.02 -8.50
CA THR A 233 2.04 -14.47 -7.50
C THR A 233 2.88 -15.59 -6.91
N GLN A 234 4.21 -15.52 -7.07
CA GLN A 234 5.11 -16.55 -6.55
C GLN A 234 5.00 -16.66 -5.02
N GLY A 235 4.86 -17.88 -4.51
CA GLY A 235 4.67 -18.18 -3.09
C GLY A 235 3.21 -18.22 -2.64
N SER A 236 2.27 -17.65 -3.41
CA SER A 236 0.84 -17.74 -3.13
C SER A 236 0.27 -19.14 -3.43
N GLU A 237 -0.75 -19.54 -2.68
CA GLU A 237 -1.49 -20.77 -2.92
C GLU A 237 -2.79 -20.47 -3.69
N TYR A 238 -3.05 -21.26 -4.73
CA TYR A 238 -4.24 -21.15 -5.57
C TYR A 238 -5.02 -22.46 -5.62
N GLU A 239 -6.35 -22.39 -5.74
CA GLU A 239 -7.20 -23.53 -6.08
C GLU A 239 -7.87 -23.33 -7.43
N LEU A 240 -7.69 -24.31 -8.32
CA LEU A 240 -8.45 -24.39 -9.56
C LEU A 240 -9.71 -25.22 -9.30
N LEU A 241 -10.87 -24.56 -9.37
CA LEU A 241 -12.17 -25.17 -9.27
C LEU A 241 -12.75 -25.43 -10.64
N MET A 242 -13.62 -26.43 -10.70
CA MET A 242 -14.39 -26.78 -11.88
C MET A 242 -15.87 -26.96 -11.52
N SER A 243 -16.72 -26.54 -12.46
CA SER A 243 -18.15 -26.76 -12.42
C SER A 243 -18.68 -27.24 -13.77
N ASP A 244 -19.64 -28.16 -13.77
CA ASP A 244 -20.36 -28.55 -14.99
C ASP A 244 -21.55 -27.59 -15.28
N ASN A 245 -21.98 -26.80 -14.28
CA ASN A 245 -23.27 -26.09 -14.31
C ASN A 245 -23.27 -24.71 -13.61
N LEU A 246 -22.11 -24.23 -13.15
CA LEU A 246 -21.89 -22.99 -12.39
C LEU A 246 -22.55 -22.93 -10.99
N SER A 247 -23.27 -23.96 -10.55
CA SER A 247 -23.91 -23.98 -9.22
C SER A 247 -23.11 -24.75 -8.17
N GLU A 248 -22.36 -25.76 -8.59
CA GLU A 248 -21.52 -26.57 -7.71
C GLU A 248 -20.08 -26.55 -8.22
N TRP A 249 -19.14 -26.22 -7.32
CA TRP A 249 -17.73 -26.11 -7.64
C TRP A 249 -16.94 -27.17 -6.88
N THR A 250 -16.05 -27.86 -7.58
CA THR A 250 -15.16 -28.87 -7.01
C THR A 250 -13.72 -28.49 -7.27
N VAL A 251 -12.87 -28.59 -6.25
CA VAL A 251 -11.43 -28.35 -6.40
C VAL A 251 -10.85 -29.47 -7.25
N VAL A 252 -10.21 -29.10 -8.36
CA VAL A 252 -9.55 -30.03 -9.27
C VAL A 252 -8.07 -30.15 -8.91
N THR A 253 -7.44 -29.03 -8.57
CA THR A 253 -6.05 -28.99 -8.11
C THR A 253 -5.80 -27.76 -7.24
N SER A 254 -4.80 -27.89 -6.36
CA SER A 254 -4.25 -26.79 -5.57
C SER A 254 -2.79 -26.63 -5.96
N ILE A 255 -2.34 -25.39 -6.12
CA ILE A 255 -1.02 -25.05 -6.65
C ILE A 255 -0.40 -24.01 -5.73
N VAL A 256 0.81 -24.29 -5.24
CA VAL A 256 1.68 -23.24 -4.69
C VAL A 256 2.50 -22.73 -5.86
N ALA A 257 2.34 -21.45 -6.21
CA ALA A 257 2.97 -20.89 -7.40
C ALA A 257 4.49 -20.75 -7.20
N ASP A 258 5.27 -21.55 -7.93
CA ASP A 258 6.72 -21.45 -7.99
C ASP A 258 7.23 -20.60 -9.17
N ALA A 259 6.32 -20.29 -10.11
CA ALA A 259 6.51 -19.42 -11.27
C ALA A 259 5.24 -18.59 -11.54
N ASP A 260 5.32 -17.67 -12.51
CA ASP A 260 4.21 -16.80 -12.95
C ASP A 260 3.12 -17.52 -13.76
N THR A 261 3.32 -18.80 -14.08
CA THR A 261 2.41 -19.62 -14.88
C THR A 261 2.32 -21.04 -14.35
N ALA A 262 1.13 -21.63 -14.44
CA ALA A 262 0.88 -23.05 -14.21
C ALA A 262 -0.09 -23.59 -15.26
N THR A 263 -0.14 -24.91 -15.45
CA THR A 263 -1.10 -25.52 -16.38
C THR A 263 -1.79 -26.73 -15.78
N HIS A 264 -3.04 -26.92 -16.18
CA HIS A 264 -3.87 -28.06 -15.84
C HIS A 264 -4.46 -28.68 -17.09
N LEU A 265 -4.38 -30.01 -17.22
CA LEU A 265 -5.00 -30.72 -18.33
C LEU A 265 -6.48 -30.98 -18.01
N ALA A 266 -7.39 -30.46 -18.83
CA ALA A 266 -8.81 -30.70 -18.65
C ALA A 266 -9.14 -32.19 -18.87
N ASN A 267 -10.18 -32.68 -18.19
CA ASN A 267 -10.58 -34.07 -18.29
C ASN A 267 -11.07 -34.40 -19.73
N PRO A 268 -10.44 -35.36 -20.43
CA PRO A 268 -10.76 -35.66 -21.82
C PRO A 268 -12.18 -36.21 -22.03
N ASP A 269 -12.82 -36.74 -20.99
CA ASP A 269 -14.17 -37.31 -21.08
C ASP A 269 -15.28 -36.27 -20.88
N GLN A 270 -14.94 -35.04 -20.46
CA GLN A 270 -15.91 -33.96 -20.26
C GLN A 270 -16.15 -33.17 -21.55
N LYS A 271 -17.43 -33.03 -21.91
CA LYS A 271 -17.85 -32.28 -23.12
C LYS A 271 -17.86 -30.76 -22.92
N MET A 272 -18.02 -30.30 -21.67
CA MET A 272 -18.05 -28.90 -21.28
C MET A 272 -17.76 -28.81 -19.79
N ALA A 273 -16.94 -27.86 -19.39
CA ALA A 273 -16.65 -27.54 -17.99
C ALA A 273 -16.33 -26.04 -17.87
N PHE A 274 -16.70 -25.46 -16.74
CA PHE A 274 -16.33 -24.10 -16.34
C PHE A 274 -15.20 -24.19 -15.33
N TYR A 275 -14.24 -23.28 -15.41
CA TYR A 275 -13.10 -23.22 -14.50
C TYR A 275 -13.05 -21.87 -13.79
N GLN A 276 -12.66 -21.89 -12.53
CA GLN A 276 -12.42 -20.70 -11.71
C GLN A 276 -11.12 -20.90 -10.95
N LEU A 277 -10.26 -19.88 -10.93
CA LEU A 277 -9.07 -19.89 -10.10
C LEU A 277 -9.32 -18.95 -8.91
N ILE A 278 -9.02 -19.43 -7.70
CA ILE A 278 -9.06 -18.61 -6.49
C ILE A 278 -7.69 -18.61 -5.84
N GLU A 279 -7.24 -17.46 -5.37
CA GLU A 279 -6.11 -17.36 -4.45
C GLU A 279 -6.62 -17.64 -3.04
N LYS A 280 -5.89 -18.44 -2.27
CA LYS A 280 -6.19 -18.64 -0.85
C LYS A 280 -5.75 -17.42 -0.06
N PRO A 281 -6.55 -17.01 0.95
CA PRO A 281 -6.15 -15.98 1.90
C PRO A 281 -4.94 -16.41 2.74
#